data_AF-A0A2D7KUD2-F1
#
_entry.id   AF-A0A2D7KUD2-F1
#
_cell.length_a   1.000
_cell.length_b   1.000
_cell.length_c   1.000
_cell.angle_alpha   90.00
_cell.angle_beta   90.00
_cell.angle_gamma   90.00
#
_symmetry.space_group_name_H-M   'P 1'
#
loop_
_entity.id
_entity.type
_entity.pdbx_description
1 polymer ?
#
loop_
_entity_poly.entity_id
_entity_poly.type
_entity_poly.pdbx_seq_one_letter_code
_entity_poly.pdbx_strand_id
1 'polypeptide(L)'
;MNPLSKSKDLIVSSSSKENLPVKYEKKSILDIVDKEIFLENRQEVKKYLPEILGRVLARIWIDKAFKEDFKTDPLKTLSDNGVFLPDEMFLEFQKPDTKRPKIVVYEKKGKSNFKVRVVQLQLIMMAGR
;
A
#
# COMPACT_ATOMS: atom_id res chain seq x y z
N MET A 1 -21.08 -49.52 39.30
CA MET A 1 -19.67 -49.10 39.14
C MET A 1 -19.56 -48.46 37.77
N ASN A 2 -19.56 -47.13 37.68
CA ASN A 2 -19.52 -46.40 36.40
C ASN A 2 -18.06 -46.22 35.96
N PRO A 3 -17.70 -46.41 34.68
CA PRO A 3 -16.36 -46.14 34.22
C PRO A 3 -16.12 -44.63 34.09
N LEU A 4 -15.00 -44.20 34.67
CA LEU A 4 -14.49 -42.83 34.73
C LEU A 4 -14.23 -42.27 33.32
N SER A 5 -14.95 -41.21 32.96
CA SER A 5 -14.77 -40.45 31.71
C SER A 5 -13.37 -39.84 31.67
N LYS A 6 -12.50 -40.31 30.78
CA LYS A 6 -11.19 -39.71 30.53
C LYS A 6 -11.38 -38.42 29.71
N SER A 7 -11.35 -37.27 30.37
CA SER A 7 -11.20 -35.98 29.70
C SER A 7 -9.95 -35.98 28.83
N LYS A 8 -10.12 -35.69 27.53
CA LYS A 8 -9.02 -35.35 26.63
C LYS A 8 -8.63 -33.91 26.92
N ASP A 9 -7.68 -33.72 27.81
CA ASP A 9 -7.03 -32.42 27.94
C ASP A 9 -6.25 -32.11 26.65
N LEU A 10 -6.41 -30.88 26.16
CA LEU A 10 -5.67 -30.37 25.01
C LEU A 10 -4.22 -30.17 25.42
N ILE A 11 -3.33 -30.99 24.88
CA ILE A 11 -1.89 -30.82 25.01
C ILE A 11 -1.51 -29.58 24.19
N VAL A 12 -1.22 -28.47 24.86
CA VAL A 12 -0.57 -27.31 24.23
C VAL A 12 0.86 -27.76 23.89
N SER A 13 1.10 -28.03 22.62
CA SER A 13 2.42 -28.30 22.08
C SER A 13 3.31 -27.06 22.28
N SER A 14 4.05 -27.04 23.38
CA SER A 14 5.10 -26.05 23.63
C SER A 14 6.24 -26.26 22.63
N SER A 15 6.31 -25.36 21.65
CA SER A 15 7.48 -25.01 20.84
C SER A 15 8.31 -26.17 20.27
N SER A 16 8.01 -26.56 19.04
CA SER A 16 9.06 -26.96 18.10
C SER A 16 8.92 -26.07 16.88
N LYS A 17 9.93 -25.22 16.65
CA LYS A 17 10.08 -24.51 15.38
C LYS A 17 10.49 -25.58 14.37
N GLU A 18 9.50 -26.28 13.84
CA GLU A 18 9.71 -27.21 12.75
C GLU A 18 10.28 -26.41 11.57
N ASN A 19 11.41 -26.88 11.05
CA ASN A 19 12.00 -26.37 9.82
C ASN A 19 10.99 -26.62 8.70
N LEU A 20 10.13 -25.63 8.45
CA LEU A 20 9.18 -25.66 7.35
C LEU A 20 9.98 -25.86 6.06
N PRO A 21 9.60 -26.82 5.19
CA PRO A 21 10.33 -27.13 3.95
C PRO A 21 10.32 -25.96 2.94
N VAL A 22 9.55 -24.92 3.23
CA VAL A 22 9.51 -23.67 2.48
C VAL A 22 10.18 -22.59 3.33
N LYS A 23 11.33 -22.08 2.86
CA LYS A 23 11.84 -20.79 3.31
C LYS A 23 10.80 -19.74 2.97
N TYR A 24 10.00 -19.33 3.95
CA TYR A 24 9.19 -18.12 3.82
C TYR A 24 10.15 -16.95 3.78
N GLU A 25 10.44 -16.44 2.58
CA GLU A 25 10.98 -15.09 2.47
C GLU A 25 10.00 -14.16 3.15
N LYS A 26 10.47 -13.50 4.22
CA LYS A 26 9.67 -12.61 5.05
C LYS A 26 9.38 -11.33 4.27
N LYS A 27 8.55 -11.43 3.26
CA LYS A 27 8.02 -10.30 2.52
C LYS A 27 7.06 -9.57 3.46
N SER A 28 7.23 -8.26 3.61
CA SER A 28 6.34 -7.52 4.48
C SER A 28 4.98 -7.47 3.78
N ILE A 29 3.92 -7.86 4.49
CA ILE A 29 2.54 -7.87 3.96
C ILE A 29 2.12 -6.45 3.53
N LEU A 30 2.85 -5.43 3.98
CA LEU A 30 2.61 -4.01 3.72
C LEU A 30 3.47 -3.46 2.56
N ASP A 31 4.26 -4.30 1.90
CA ASP A 31 5.07 -3.88 0.75
C ASP A 31 4.17 -3.44 -0.40
N ILE A 32 4.44 -2.26 -0.94
CA ILE A 32 3.61 -1.65 -2.00
C ILE A 32 3.97 -2.29 -3.35
N VAL A 33 5.25 -2.59 -3.58
CA VAL A 33 5.75 -3.23 -4.80
C VAL A 33 6.70 -4.37 -4.45
N ASP A 34 6.78 -5.35 -5.35
CA ASP A 34 7.58 -6.56 -5.16
C ASP A 34 9.07 -6.35 -5.49
N LYS A 35 9.33 -5.40 -6.37
CA LYS A 35 10.64 -4.95 -6.84
C LYS A 35 10.55 -3.44 -7.08
N GLU A 36 11.67 -2.77 -7.06
CA GLU A 36 11.73 -1.34 -7.39
C GLU A 36 11.21 -1.10 -8.82
N ILE A 37 10.36 -0.09 -8.98
CA ILE A 37 9.75 0.28 -10.25
C ILE A 37 10.16 1.71 -10.56
N PHE A 38 10.83 1.89 -11.70
CA PHE A 38 11.19 3.18 -12.27
C PHE A 38 10.23 3.48 -13.42
N LEU A 39 9.45 4.54 -13.28
CA LEU A 39 8.51 4.99 -14.32
C LEU A 39 9.18 6.12 -15.08
N GLU A 40 9.46 5.91 -16.37
CA GLU A 40 10.17 6.92 -17.18
C GLU A 40 9.20 7.82 -17.93
N ASN A 41 8.04 7.29 -18.30
CA ASN A 41 7.11 7.97 -19.18
C ASN A 41 5.67 8.00 -18.65
N ARG A 42 4.89 8.92 -19.22
CA ARG A 42 3.47 9.10 -18.89
C ARG A 42 2.63 7.84 -19.14
N GLN A 43 2.99 6.99 -20.10
CA GLN A 43 2.19 5.80 -20.41
C GLN A 43 2.35 4.74 -19.32
N GLU A 44 3.57 4.52 -18.84
CA GLU A 44 3.89 3.63 -17.72
C GLU A 44 3.24 4.12 -16.44
N VAL A 45 3.31 5.43 -16.17
CA VAL A 45 2.60 6.06 -15.06
C VAL A 45 1.10 5.74 -15.13
N LYS A 46 0.46 5.87 -16.30
CA LYS A 46 -0.96 5.53 -16.44
C LYS A 46 -1.26 4.04 -16.28
N LYS A 47 -0.34 3.17 -16.65
CA LYS A 47 -0.53 1.72 -16.65
C LYS A 47 -0.34 1.12 -15.26
N TYR A 48 0.73 1.48 -14.56
CA TYR A 48 1.13 0.83 -13.30
C TYR A 48 0.74 1.62 -12.05
N LEU A 49 0.76 2.95 -12.13
CA LEU A 49 0.50 3.79 -10.95
C LEU A 49 -0.90 3.59 -10.35
N PRO A 50 -1.99 3.35 -11.10
CA PRO A 50 -3.29 3.06 -10.49
C PRO A 50 -3.28 1.85 -9.55
N GLU A 51 -2.58 0.77 -9.91
CA GLU A 51 -2.48 -0.43 -9.08
C GLU A 51 -1.66 -0.15 -7.81
N ILE A 52 -0.50 0.48 -7.97
CA ILE A 52 0.40 0.88 -6.88
C ILE A 52 -0.33 1.80 -5.90
N LEU A 53 -0.99 2.84 -6.40
CA LEU A 53 -1.76 3.77 -5.57
C LEU A 53 -2.93 3.07 -4.86
N GLY A 54 -3.49 2.01 -5.44
CA GLY A 54 -4.48 1.17 -4.78
C GLY A 54 -3.92 0.51 -3.51
N ARG A 55 -2.72 -0.07 -3.61
CA ARG A 55 -2.01 -0.67 -2.47
C ARG A 55 -1.60 0.39 -1.44
N VAL A 56 -1.13 1.57 -1.88
CA VAL A 56 -0.83 2.73 -1.02
C VAL A 56 -2.08 3.12 -0.22
N LEU A 57 -3.23 3.29 -0.88
CA LEU A 57 -4.48 3.65 -0.21
C LEU A 57 -4.93 2.59 0.81
N ALA A 58 -4.77 1.31 0.49
CA ALA A 58 -5.03 0.22 1.42
C ALA A 58 -4.07 0.24 2.62
N ARG A 59 -2.79 0.55 2.41
CA ARG A 59 -1.81 0.68 3.48
C ARG A 59 -2.08 1.87 4.39
N ILE A 60 -2.42 3.03 3.83
CA ILE A 60 -2.82 4.25 4.57
C ILE A 60 -3.95 3.98 5.57
N TRP A 61 -4.82 3.02 5.25
CA TRP A 61 -5.94 2.62 6.10
C TRP A 61 -5.52 1.80 7.32
N ILE A 62 -4.47 1.00 7.18
CA ILE A 62 -3.99 0.09 8.22
C ILE A 62 -2.92 0.79 9.07
N ASP A 63 -2.05 1.56 8.41
CA ASP A 63 -0.86 2.18 8.98
C ASP A 63 -1.01 3.70 9.03
N LYS A 64 -1.28 4.21 10.24
CA LYS A 64 -1.42 5.64 10.50
C LYS A 64 -0.11 6.40 10.38
N ALA A 65 1.03 5.78 10.68
CA ALA A 65 2.33 6.45 10.56
C ALA A 65 2.63 6.69 9.07
N PHE A 66 2.44 5.65 8.25
CA PHE A 66 2.56 5.76 6.80
C PHE A 66 1.63 6.82 6.20
N LYS A 67 0.41 6.96 6.73
CA LYS A 67 -0.52 8.01 6.31
C LYS A 67 0.05 9.42 6.55
N GLU A 68 0.64 9.67 7.72
CA GLU A 68 1.20 11.00 8.04
C GLU A 68 2.45 11.31 7.21
N ASP A 69 3.29 10.29 6.97
CA ASP A 69 4.45 10.42 6.06
C ASP A 69 3.99 10.76 4.64
N PHE A 70 3.00 10.02 4.12
CA PHE A 70 2.43 10.24 2.80
C PHE A 70 1.71 11.59 2.67
N LYS A 71 1.16 12.12 3.76
CA LYS A 71 0.53 13.45 3.80
C LYS A 71 1.57 14.57 3.76
N THR A 72 2.74 14.34 4.34
CA THR A 72 3.85 15.30 4.35
C THR A 72 4.55 15.35 3.00
N ASP A 73 4.96 14.20 2.49
CA ASP A 73 5.64 14.08 1.20
C ASP A 73 5.26 12.76 0.49
N PRO A 74 4.26 12.79 -0.41
CA PRO A 74 3.80 11.59 -1.10
C PRO A 74 4.83 11.06 -2.10
N LEU A 75 5.66 11.92 -2.69
CA LEU A 75 6.69 11.52 -3.67
C LEU A 75 7.83 10.79 -2.97
N LYS A 76 8.33 11.37 -1.87
CA LYS A 76 9.36 10.73 -1.06
C LYS A 76 8.87 9.41 -0.48
N THR A 77 7.64 9.37 0.01
CA THR A 77 7.06 8.12 0.55
C THR A 77 6.96 7.02 -0.50
N LEU A 78 6.62 7.34 -1.75
CA LEU A 78 6.65 6.36 -2.85
C LEU A 78 8.06 5.88 -3.16
N SER A 79 9.03 6.79 -3.20
CA SER A 79 10.44 6.47 -3.48
C SER A 79 11.03 5.57 -2.39
N ASP A 80 10.74 5.87 -1.11
CA ASP A 80 11.14 5.06 0.05
C ASP A 80 10.52 3.65 0.02
N ASN A 81 9.43 3.47 -0.73
CA ASN A 81 8.78 2.18 -0.96
C ASN A 81 9.10 1.59 -2.35
N GLY A 82 10.15 2.07 -3.02
CA GLY A 82 10.67 1.51 -4.27
C GLY A 82 9.93 1.95 -5.54
N VAL A 83 9.16 3.04 -5.49
CA VAL A 83 8.43 3.56 -6.66
C VAL A 83 8.97 4.94 -7.02
N PHE A 84 9.65 5.01 -8.16
CA PHE A 84 10.28 6.24 -8.66
C PHE A 84 9.47 6.80 -9.83
N LEU A 85 9.06 8.06 -9.69
CA LEU A 85 8.35 8.82 -10.72
C LEU A 85 9.31 9.79 -11.41
N PRO A 86 9.03 10.18 -12.67
CA PRO A 86 9.85 11.16 -13.36
C PRO A 86 9.64 12.56 -12.76
N ASP A 87 10.67 13.41 -12.81
CA ASP A 87 10.72 14.73 -12.15
C ASP A 87 9.59 15.69 -12.54
N GLU A 88 8.99 15.48 -13.71
CA GLU A 88 7.87 16.27 -14.21
C GLU A 88 6.52 15.90 -13.57
N MET A 89 6.48 14.84 -12.75
CA MET A 89 5.28 14.33 -12.10
C MET A 89 5.17 14.77 -10.64
N PHE A 90 3.94 15.09 -10.24
CA PHE A 90 3.62 15.54 -8.89
C PHE A 90 2.44 14.74 -8.35
N LEU A 91 2.46 14.44 -7.05
CA LEU A 91 1.35 13.81 -6.36
C LEU A 91 0.74 14.78 -5.36
N GLU A 92 -0.59 14.78 -5.31
CA GLU A 92 -1.34 15.49 -4.28
C GLU A 92 -2.24 14.49 -3.55
N PHE A 93 -2.10 14.45 -2.22
CA PHE A 93 -2.97 13.68 -1.36
C PHE A 93 -4.10 14.56 -0.81
N GLN A 94 -5.30 14.36 -1.34
CA GLN A 94 -6.48 15.14 -1.03
C GLN A 94 -7.41 14.39 -0.08
N LYS A 95 -8.02 15.15 0.84
CA LYS A 95 -9.01 14.65 1.82
C LYS A 95 -8.53 13.42 2.63
N PRO A 96 -7.30 13.45 3.20
CA PRO A 96 -6.71 12.31 3.90
C PRO A 96 -7.52 11.81 5.11
N ASP A 97 -8.28 12.72 5.72
CA ASP A 97 -9.03 12.47 6.97
C ASP A 97 -10.51 12.16 6.74
N THR A 98 -10.91 11.96 5.49
CA THR A 98 -12.32 11.69 5.13
C THR A 98 -12.53 10.22 4.78
N LYS A 99 -13.81 9.81 4.69
CA LYS A 99 -14.19 8.48 4.18
C LYS A 99 -13.82 8.26 2.70
N ARG A 100 -13.28 9.27 2.02
CA ARG A 100 -12.99 9.28 0.58
C ARG A 100 -11.61 9.89 0.32
N PRO A 101 -10.52 9.27 0.80
CA PRO A 101 -9.17 9.74 0.49
C PRO A 101 -8.92 9.65 -1.02
N LYS A 102 -8.25 10.66 -1.56
CA LYS A 102 -8.01 10.80 -3.00
C LYS A 102 -6.55 11.13 -3.26
N ILE A 103 -5.95 10.42 -4.20
CA ILE A 103 -4.61 10.72 -4.72
C ILE A 103 -4.75 11.20 -6.15
N VAL A 104 -4.14 12.33 -6.46
CA VAL A 104 -4.13 12.91 -7.81
C VAL A 104 -2.71 13.08 -8.29
N VAL A 105 -2.46 12.62 -9.51
CA VAL A 105 -1.16 12.67 -10.16
C VAL A 105 -1.22 13.70 -11.26
N TYR A 106 -0.33 14.67 -11.20
CA TYR A 106 -0.19 15.75 -12.16
C TYR A 106 1.13 15.63 -12.91
N GLU A 107 1.14 16.09 -14.14
CA GLU A 107 2.31 16.25 -15.00
C GLU A 107 2.46 17.74 -15.30
N LYS A 108 3.66 18.28 -15.08
CA LYS A 108 4.01 19.65 -15.45
C LYS A 108 4.88 19.60 -16.69
N LYS A 109 4.41 20.17 -17.81
CA LYS A 109 5.19 20.23 -19.04
C LYS A 109 6.13 21.44 -19.03
N GLY A 110 7.44 21.18 -18.88
CA GLY A 110 8.48 22.21 -18.95
C GLY A 110 8.33 23.33 -17.91
N LYS A 111 8.71 24.56 -18.30
CA LYS A 111 8.67 25.74 -17.40
C LYS A 111 7.28 26.33 -17.17
N SER A 112 6.23 25.79 -17.79
CA SER A 112 4.87 26.32 -17.65
C SER A 112 4.26 25.95 -16.30
N ASN A 113 3.48 26.85 -15.70
CA ASN A 113 2.69 26.57 -14.48
C ASN A 113 1.50 25.61 -14.73
N PHE A 114 1.31 25.17 -15.97
CA PHE A 114 0.21 24.29 -16.34
C PHE A 114 0.44 22.85 -15.87
N LYS A 115 -0.42 22.41 -14.93
CA LYS A 115 -0.46 21.04 -14.42
C LYS A 115 -1.56 20.25 -15.14
N VAL A 116 -1.19 19.17 -15.82
CA VAL A 116 -2.13 18.23 -16.46
C VAL A 116 -2.38 17.06 -15.53
N ARG A 117 -3.64 16.79 -15.19
CA ARG A 117 -3.99 15.60 -14.40
C ARG A 117 -3.82 14.33 -15.25
N VAL A 118 -2.94 13.42 -14.82
CA VAL A 118 -2.63 12.17 -15.53
C VAL A 118 -3.49 11.02 -15.02
N VAL A 119 -3.51 10.84 -13.69
CA VAL A 119 -4.25 9.78 -13.00
C VAL A 119 -4.93 10.38 -11.76
N GLN A 120 -6.11 9.89 -11.44
CA GLN A 120 -6.74 10.13 -10.15
C GLN A 120 -7.26 8.79 -9.62
N LEU A 121 -6.99 8.52 -8.35
CA LEU A 121 -7.52 7.36 -7.66
C LEU A 121 -8.19 7.83 -6.37
N GLN A 122 -9.39 7.33 -6.13
CA GLN A 122 -10.15 7.65 -4.93
C GLN A 122 -10.68 6.35 -4.34
N LEU A 123 -10.40 6.13 -3.05
CA LEU A 123 -11.00 5.01 -2.34
C LEU A 123 -12.42 5.41 -1.92
N ILE A 124 -13.40 4.58 -2.25
CA ILE A 124 -14.79 4.79 -1.86
C ILE A 124 -15.20 3.67 -0.93
N MET A 125 -15.51 4.03 0.32
CA MET A 125 -16.20 3.12 1.22
C MET A 125 -17.68 3.11 0.94
N MET A 126 -18.16 1.94 0.59
CA MET A 126 -19.58 1.65 0.44
C MET A 126 -20.04 0.96 1.72
N ALA A 127 -20.85 1.64 2.53
CA ALA A 127 -21.69 0.97 3.52
C ALA A 127 -23.06 0.78 2.87
N GLY A 128 -23.45 -0.48 2.66
CA GLY A 128 -24.78 -0.81 2.14
C GLY A 128 -25.87 -0.51 3.18
N ARG A 129 -27.08 -0.23 2.68
CA ARG A 129 -28.32 -0.41 3.45
C ARG A 129 -28.85 -1.80 3.18
#